data_AF-A0A0U5LD03-F1
#
_entry.id   AF-A0A0U5LD03-F1
#
_cell.length_a   1.000
_cell.length_b   1.000
_cell.length_c   1.000
_cell.angle_alpha   90.00
_cell.angle_beta   90.00
_cell.angle_gamma   90.00
#
_symmetry.space_group_name_H-M   'P 1'
#
loop_
_entity.id
_entity.type
_entity.pdbx_description
1 polymer ?
#
loop_
_entity_poly.entity_id
_entity_poly.type
_entity_poly.pdbx_seq_one_letter_code
_entity_poly.pdbx_strand_id
1 'polypeptide(L)'
;MWYICAPLEADIVNRRHLVPDDQGLFNQPDSQTHLNLTPRREDFSRPGRSFLRRFFLTPGDNIMSVNNAQSATTTSAASRNDYFNLTIKGLGYLSNVRQVNAQSGTFISCVINALSGPSDSPSYVRFDVTVAGKEASSLINRCQKAVDEDKKVLIGFALSNPSTDIFQLKNGEHAGESRVSLKARLIKVDWIKIGQEMVYKPERSDAPPAQSGSEQAPSYADNSF
;
A
#
# COMPACT_ATOMS: atom_id res chain seq x y z
N MET A 1 -18.51 41.19 -0.67
CA MET A 1 -17.90 41.58 0.63
C MET A 1 -17.77 40.28 1.43
N TRP A 2 -16.73 39.48 1.17
CA TRP A 2 -15.44 39.42 1.89
C TRP A 2 -15.64 39.19 3.40
N TYR A 3 -15.57 37.93 3.87
CA TYR A 3 -14.41 37.15 4.41
C TYR A 3 -14.51 37.15 5.97
N ILE A 4 -14.25 36.09 6.73
CA ILE A 4 -12.97 35.48 7.20
C ILE A 4 -13.41 34.32 8.15
N CYS A 5 -13.17 33.02 7.98
CA CYS A 5 -11.95 32.18 8.09
C CYS A 5 -11.11 32.36 9.39
N ALA A 6 -11.27 31.46 10.37
CA ALA A 6 -10.30 31.27 11.45
C ALA A 6 -9.91 29.79 11.59
N PRO A 7 -8.67 29.47 12.02
CA PRO A 7 -7.99 28.22 11.71
C PRO A 7 -7.93 27.24 12.88
N LEU A 8 -7.71 25.97 12.52
CA LEU A 8 -7.52 24.82 13.40
C LEU A 8 -6.02 24.70 13.74
N GLU A 9 -5.63 24.96 14.99
CA GLU A 9 -4.34 24.53 15.54
C GLU A 9 -4.60 23.34 16.48
N ALA A 10 -4.01 22.20 16.14
CA ALA A 10 -3.87 21.07 17.03
C ALA A 10 -2.36 20.82 17.19
N ASP A 11 -1.88 21.07 18.41
CA ASP A 11 -0.56 20.75 18.89
C ASP A 11 -0.28 19.25 18.77
N ILE A 12 0.71 18.90 17.96
CA ILE A 12 1.49 17.67 18.16
C ILE A 12 2.96 18.04 18.01
N VAL A 13 3.53 18.54 19.10
CA VAL A 13 4.97 18.57 19.34
C VAL A 13 5.20 17.93 20.70
N ASN A 14 5.79 16.74 20.74
CA ASN A 14 6.79 16.52 21.78
C ASN A 14 8.00 15.78 21.22
N ARG A 15 9.10 16.52 21.21
CA ARG A 15 10.44 16.10 20.83
C ARG A 15 11.06 15.30 21.96
N ARG A 16 11.90 14.36 21.56
CA ARG A 16 12.98 13.80 22.37
C ARG A 16 13.87 14.94 22.88
N HIS A 17 14.00 15.07 24.20
CA HIS A 17 15.00 15.93 24.83
C HIS A 17 16.19 15.05 25.25
N LEU A 18 17.33 15.27 24.60
CA LEU A 18 18.65 14.83 25.04
C LEU A 18 19.08 15.73 26.20
N VAL A 19 19.57 15.15 27.30
CA VAL A 19 20.18 15.88 28.42
C VAL A 19 21.68 15.55 28.41
N PRO A 20 22.57 16.56 28.39
CA PRO A 20 23.99 16.36 28.66
C PRO A 20 24.36 16.74 30.11
N ASP A 21 25.19 15.87 30.69
CA ASP A 21 26.21 16.05 31.73
C ASP A 21 25.92 16.90 32.97
N ASP A 22 25.92 16.24 34.14
CA ASP A 22 26.50 16.83 35.33
C ASP A 22 27.35 15.81 36.10
N GLN A 23 28.54 16.27 36.50
CA GLN A 23 29.62 15.54 37.12
C GLN A 23 29.42 15.51 38.64
N GLY A 24 29.67 14.36 39.28
CA GLY A 24 29.64 14.29 40.74
C GLY A 24 30.09 12.95 41.29
N LEU A 25 31.35 12.90 41.73
CA LEU A 25 32.06 11.84 42.43
C LEU A 25 31.21 11.09 43.47
N PHE A 26 31.38 9.76 43.61
CA PHE A 26 31.98 9.15 44.82
C PHE A 26 32.18 7.61 44.71
N ASN A 27 33.45 7.21 44.83
CA ASN A 27 34.06 6.00 45.40
C ASN A 27 33.54 4.56 45.14
N GLN A 28 34.48 3.80 44.57
CA GLN A 28 34.72 2.35 44.68
C GLN A 28 34.97 1.94 46.15
N PRO A 29 34.77 0.64 46.49
CA PRO A 29 35.98 -0.15 46.70
C PRO A 29 35.93 -1.55 46.08
N ASP A 30 37.14 -2.06 45.91
CA ASP A 30 37.54 -3.31 45.29
C ASP A 30 37.02 -4.57 45.97
N SER A 31 36.79 -5.61 45.17
CA SER A 31 37.31 -6.94 45.50
C SER A 31 37.37 -7.83 44.26
N GLN A 32 38.60 -8.24 43.96
CA GLN A 32 39.02 -9.22 42.96
C GLN A 32 38.44 -10.61 43.27
N THR A 33 38.16 -11.41 42.23
CA THR A 33 38.74 -12.76 42.12
C THR A 33 38.77 -13.20 40.66
N HIS A 34 40.00 -13.28 40.18
CA HIS A 34 40.52 -13.94 38.99
C HIS A 34 40.23 -15.45 39.03
N LEU A 35 39.94 -16.09 37.89
CA LEU A 35 40.54 -17.37 37.50
C LEU A 35 40.27 -17.66 36.01
N ASN A 36 41.39 -17.81 35.29
CA ASN A 36 41.55 -18.30 33.92
C ASN A 36 40.92 -19.68 33.68
N LEU A 37 40.64 -20.00 32.41
CA LEU A 37 41.25 -21.12 31.67
C LEU A 37 40.64 -21.26 30.25
N THR A 38 41.42 -20.88 29.24
CA THR A 38 41.44 -21.53 27.91
C THR A 38 42.15 -22.89 28.07
N PRO A 39 41.94 -23.93 27.23
CA PRO A 39 42.29 -23.90 25.79
C PRO A 39 41.44 -24.80 24.87
N ARG A 40 41.66 -24.66 23.54
CA ARG A 40 42.17 -25.72 22.64
C ARG A 40 41.59 -25.59 21.22
N ARG A 41 42.49 -25.21 20.31
CA ARG A 41 42.39 -25.42 18.85
C ARG A 41 42.26 -26.91 18.57
N GLU A 42 41.47 -27.27 17.56
CA GLU A 42 41.81 -28.38 16.66
C GLU A 42 41.31 -28.05 15.25
N ASP A 43 42.28 -27.78 14.39
CA ASP A 43 42.16 -27.70 12.95
C ASP A 43 41.78 -29.07 12.38
N PHE A 44 40.80 -29.13 11.48
CA PHE A 44 40.76 -30.19 10.48
C PHE A 44 40.65 -29.60 9.07
N SER A 45 41.48 -30.19 8.23
CA SER A 45 41.96 -29.72 6.95
C SER A 45 41.49 -30.71 5.88
N ARG A 46 41.03 -30.17 4.73
CA ARG A 46 41.01 -30.77 3.37
C ARG A 46 39.90 -31.81 3.03
N PRO A 47 39.72 -32.19 1.75
CA PRO A 47 39.46 -31.33 0.59
C PRO A 47 38.42 -31.95 -0.41
N GLY A 48 37.91 -31.11 -1.32
CA GLY A 48 37.64 -31.52 -2.71
C GLY A 48 36.32 -32.21 -3.04
N ARG A 49 35.54 -31.61 -3.94
CA ARG A 49 35.35 -32.11 -5.32
C ARG A 49 34.41 -31.20 -6.10
N SER A 50 34.99 -30.59 -7.12
CA SER A 50 34.32 -30.06 -8.30
C SER A 50 33.47 -31.13 -8.97
N PHE A 51 32.20 -30.82 -9.26
CA PHE A 51 31.48 -31.45 -10.37
C PHE A 51 30.80 -30.36 -11.20
N LEU A 52 31.52 -29.95 -12.25
CA LEU A 52 30.99 -29.32 -13.44
C LEU A 52 29.92 -30.24 -14.04
N ARG A 53 28.64 -29.86 -14.00
CA ARG A 53 27.66 -30.40 -14.95
C ARG A 53 27.69 -29.53 -16.21
N ARG A 54 28.25 -30.17 -17.23
CA ARG A 54 28.43 -29.75 -18.61
C ARG A 54 27.07 -29.55 -19.28
N PHE A 55 26.94 -28.40 -19.94
CA PHE A 55 25.96 -28.08 -20.95
C PHE A 55 25.94 -29.16 -22.04
N PHE A 56 24.76 -29.61 -22.44
CA PHE A 56 24.55 -30.25 -23.73
C PHE A 56 23.54 -29.40 -24.52
N LEU A 57 24.08 -28.59 -25.43
CA LEU A 57 23.38 -28.00 -26.55
C LEU A 57 23.46 -29.01 -27.70
N THR A 58 22.32 -29.46 -28.21
CA THR A 58 22.23 -30.14 -29.51
C THR A 58 21.91 -29.10 -30.59
N PRO A 59 22.62 -29.10 -31.74
CA PRO A 59 22.45 -28.11 -32.78
C PRO A 59 21.27 -28.42 -33.70
N GLY A 60 20.53 -27.37 -34.06
CA GLY A 60 19.96 -27.07 -35.37
C GLY A 60 19.12 -28.12 -36.09
N ASP A 61 17.85 -27.78 -36.33
CA ASP A 61 17.22 -27.97 -37.63
C ASP A 61 16.21 -26.84 -37.89
N ASN A 62 16.45 -26.08 -38.95
CA ASN A 62 15.52 -25.13 -39.55
C ASN A 62 14.60 -25.90 -40.52
N ILE A 63 13.30 -25.89 -40.30
CA ILE A 63 12.32 -26.16 -41.35
C ILE A 63 11.28 -25.04 -41.34
N MET A 64 11.37 -24.17 -42.34
CA MET A 64 10.26 -23.31 -42.75
C MET A 64 9.17 -24.18 -43.38
N SER A 65 7.94 -24.08 -42.89
CA SER A 65 6.75 -24.52 -43.62
C SER A 65 5.86 -23.31 -43.90
N VAL A 66 5.52 -23.19 -45.19
CA VAL A 66 4.85 -22.07 -45.84
C VAL A 66 3.35 -22.09 -45.55
N ASN A 67 2.80 -20.89 -45.43
CA ASN A 67 1.39 -20.49 -45.38
C ASN A 67 0.36 -21.49 -45.93
N ASN A 68 -0.66 -21.77 -45.12
CA ASN A 68 -2.02 -21.89 -45.63
C ASN A 68 -2.93 -20.94 -44.85
N ALA A 69 -3.18 -19.77 -45.44
CA ALA A 69 -4.22 -18.85 -45.01
C ALA A 69 -5.57 -19.42 -45.48
N GLN A 70 -6.20 -20.22 -44.62
CA GLN A 70 -7.64 -20.43 -44.67
C GLN A 70 -8.24 -19.79 -43.43
N SER A 71 -8.83 -18.61 -43.67
CA SER A 71 -9.63 -17.84 -42.74
C SER A 71 -10.84 -18.66 -42.29
N ALA A 72 -10.63 -19.55 -41.33
CA ALA A 72 -11.71 -20.11 -40.53
C ALA A 72 -12.01 -19.08 -39.43
N THR A 73 -13.05 -18.28 -39.68
CA THR A 73 -13.71 -17.44 -38.67
C THR A 73 -14.36 -18.36 -37.64
N THR A 74 -13.54 -18.90 -36.72
CA THR A 74 -14.03 -19.48 -35.49
C THR A 74 -14.33 -18.29 -34.58
N THR A 75 -15.60 -17.87 -34.57
CA THR A 75 -16.16 -16.99 -33.56
C THR A 75 -15.92 -17.66 -32.21
N SER A 76 -14.81 -17.34 -31.56
CA SER A 76 -14.60 -17.67 -30.17
C SER A 76 -15.67 -16.91 -29.41
N ALA A 77 -16.74 -17.62 -29.05
CA ALA A 77 -17.61 -17.20 -27.97
C ALA A 77 -16.68 -17.04 -26.76
N ALA A 78 -16.17 -15.81 -26.59
CA ALA A 78 -15.38 -15.45 -25.43
C ALA A 78 -16.23 -15.86 -24.25
N SER A 79 -15.76 -16.83 -23.48
CA SER A 79 -16.35 -17.18 -22.20
C SER A 79 -16.36 -15.87 -21.42
N ARG A 80 -17.53 -15.23 -21.32
CA ARG A 80 -17.75 -14.13 -20.40
C ARG A 80 -17.60 -14.76 -19.03
N ASN A 81 -16.38 -14.72 -18.50
CA ASN A 81 -16.21 -14.95 -17.08
C ASN A 81 -16.89 -13.77 -16.41
N ASP A 82 -18.02 -14.05 -15.77
CA ASP A 82 -18.67 -13.11 -14.89
C ASP A 82 -17.85 -13.07 -13.59
N TYR A 83 -17.45 -11.88 -13.19
CA TYR A 83 -16.67 -11.66 -11.97
C TYR A 83 -17.48 -10.79 -11.02
N PHE A 84 -17.40 -11.10 -9.73
CA PHE A 84 -17.93 -10.23 -8.68
C PHE A 84 -16.89 -9.17 -8.31
N ASN A 85 -17.34 -7.91 -8.24
CA ASN A 85 -16.49 -6.80 -7.83
C ASN A 85 -16.84 -6.38 -6.41
N LEU A 86 -15.86 -6.40 -5.51
CA LEU A 86 -15.95 -5.78 -4.19
C LEU A 86 -15.24 -4.42 -4.21
N THR A 87 -15.97 -3.35 -3.94
CA THR A 87 -15.46 -1.97 -3.95
C THR A 87 -15.75 -1.27 -2.63
N ILE A 88 -14.75 -0.57 -2.09
CA ILE A 88 -14.86 0.32 -0.93
C ILE A 88 -14.65 1.74 -1.42
N LYS A 89 -15.62 2.63 -1.18
CA LYS A 89 -15.50 4.06 -1.47
C LYS A 89 -15.35 4.83 -0.18
N GLY A 90 -14.54 5.87 -0.19
CA GLY A 90 -14.31 6.67 0.99
C GLY A 90 -13.47 7.90 0.74
N LEU A 91 -13.20 8.62 1.83
CA LEU A 91 -12.33 9.78 1.86
C LEU A 91 -11.16 9.49 2.78
N GLY A 92 -9.98 9.96 2.43
CA GLY A 92 -8.80 9.70 3.25
C GLY A 92 -7.61 10.53 2.84
N TYR A 93 -6.65 10.62 3.76
CA TYR A 93 -5.39 11.31 3.50
C TYR A 93 -4.39 10.37 2.84
N LEU A 94 -3.74 10.87 1.79
CA LEU A 94 -2.70 10.16 1.08
C LEU A 94 -1.35 10.41 1.76
N SER A 95 -0.56 9.35 1.95
CA SER A 95 0.77 9.41 2.54
C SER A 95 1.69 8.37 1.91
N ASN A 96 3.01 8.57 2.05
CA ASN A 96 4.04 7.58 1.70
C ASN A 96 3.91 7.03 0.27
N VAL A 97 3.84 7.93 -0.72
CA VAL A 97 3.78 7.59 -2.15
C VAL A 97 5.16 7.19 -2.63
N ARG A 98 5.31 5.97 -3.12
CA ARG A 98 6.59 5.46 -3.63
C ARG A 98 6.41 4.54 -4.82
N GLN A 99 7.40 4.56 -5.69
CA GLN A 99 7.53 3.59 -6.77
C GLN A 99 8.28 2.36 -6.24
N VAL A 100 7.67 1.19 -6.38
CA VAL A 100 8.22 -0.10 -5.93
C VAL A 100 8.52 -0.94 -7.17
N ASN A 101 9.77 -1.43 -7.26
CA ASN A 101 10.18 -2.35 -8.29
C ASN A 101 10.07 -3.78 -7.74
N ALA A 102 9.18 -4.60 -8.31
CA ALA A 102 9.06 -6.01 -8.01
C ALA A 102 9.41 -6.87 -9.23
N GLN A 103 9.52 -8.19 -9.02
CA GLN A 103 9.76 -9.15 -10.11
C GLN A 103 8.67 -9.11 -11.19
N SER A 104 7.44 -8.77 -10.81
CA SER A 104 6.29 -8.64 -11.72
C SER A 104 6.24 -7.30 -12.46
N GLY A 105 7.19 -6.39 -12.22
CA GLY A 105 7.23 -5.06 -12.78
C GLY A 105 7.16 -3.95 -11.73
N THR A 106 7.21 -2.72 -12.23
CA THR A 106 7.21 -1.51 -11.41
C THR A 106 5.79 -1.02 -11.18
N PHE A 107 5.43 -0.76 -9.93
CA PHE A 107 4.13 -0.22 -9.56
C PHE A 107 4.25 0.85 -8.48
N ILE A 108 3.23 1.70 -8.38
CA ILE A 108 3.15 2.72 -7.35
C ILE A 108 2.42 2.14 -6.15
N SER A 109 3.00 2.32 -4.97
CA SER A 109 2.39 2.00 -3.69
C SER A 109 2.24 3.27 -2.88
N CYS A 110 1.13 3.39 -2.18
CA CYS A 110 0.84 4.50 -1.30
C CYS A 110 0.07 4.01 -0.07
N VAL A 111 0.01 4.85 0.96
CA VAL A 111 -0.77 4.60 2.16
C VAL A 111 -1.93 5.57 2.20
N ILE A 112 -3.14 5.06 2.39
CA ILE A 112 -4.35 5.86 2.56
C ILE A 112 -4.82 5.71 4.00
N ASN A 113 -4.89 6.83 4.72
CA ASN A 113 -5.51 6.91 6.04
C ASN A 113 -6.96 7.32 5.84
N ALA A 114 -7.83 6.33 5.68
CA ALA A 114 -9.25 6.51 5.45
C ALA A 114 -9.94 7.03 6.72
N LEU A 115 -10.83 8.00 6.55
CA LEU A 115 -11.60 8.60 7.65
C LEU A 115 -12.80 7.72 7.97
N SER A 116 -13.03 7.49 9.26
CA SER A 116 -14.16 6.73 9.80
C SER A 116 -14.68 7.40 11.07
N GLY A 117 -15.97 7.25 11.37
CA GLY A 117 -16.59 7.84 12.56
C GLY A 117 -17.10 9.27 12.36
N PRO A 118 -17.38 10.00 13.47
CA PRO A 118 -17.98 11.33 13.43
C PRO A 118 -17.08 12.38 12.76
N SER A 119 -17.69 13.42 12.18
CA SER A 119 -16.97 14.55 11.59
C SER A 119 -16.10 15.31 12.60
N ASP A 120 -16.54 15.33 13.86
CA ASP A 120 -15.91 16.12 14.91
C ASP A 120 -14.70 15.40 15.53
N SER A 121 -14.70 14.07 15.45
CA SER A 121 -13.63 13.21 15.97
C SER A 121 -13.39 12.02 15.02
N PRO A 122 -12.80 12.27 13.84
CA PRO A 122 -12.57 11.21 12.88
C PRO A 122 -11.48 10.26 13.38
N SER A 123 -11.73 8.98 13.19
CA SER A 123 -10.78 7.89 13.39
C SER A 123 -10.18 7.46 12.04
N TYR A 124 -8.95 6.94 12.06
CA TYR A 124 -8.20 6.63 10.86
C TYR A 124 -8.02 5.13 10.68
N VAL A 125 -8.37 4.64 9.49
CA VAL A 125 -8.13 3.26 9.07
C VAL A 125 -7.03 3.26 8.01
N ARG A 126 -5.89 2.63 8.33
CA ARG A 126 -4.72 2.60 7.47
C ARG A 126 -4.83 1.51 6.42
N PHE A 127 -4.78 1.89 5.15
CA PHE A 127 -4.70 0.98 4.00
C PHE A 127 -3.35 1.10 3.30
N ASP A 128 -2.66 -0.02 3.11
CA ASP A 128 -1.54 -0.16 2.19
C ASP A 128 -2.07 -0.46 0.78
N VAL A 129 -1.93 0.51 -0.12
CA VAL A 129 -2.63 0.48 -1.39
C VAL A 129 -1.65 0.40 -2.56
N THR A 130 -1.98 -0.47 -3.51
CA THR A 130 -1.31 -0.52 -4.82
C THR A 130 -2.16 0.20 -5.85
N VAL A 131 -1.56 1.13 -6.59
CA VAL A 131 -2.28 1.90 -7.61
C VAL A 131 -2.45 1.06 -8.86
N ALA A 132 -3.69 0.91 -9.32
CA ALA A 132 -4.04 0.23 -10.55
C ALA A 132 -4.60 1.23 -11.57
N GLY A 133 -4.21 1.05 -12.84
CA GLY A 133 -4.67 1.89 -13.94
C GLY A 133 -3.78 3.12 -14.19
N LYS A 134 -3.72 3.53 -15.46
CA LYS A 134 -2.84 4.62 -15.93
C LYS A 134 -3.29 5.99 -15.39
N GLU A 135 -4.60 6.22 -15.34
CA GLU A 135 -5.17 7.49 -14.85
C GLU A 135 -4.85 7.71 -13.37
N ALA A 136 -5.23 6.77 -12.50
CA ALA A 136 -4.93 6.86 -11.08
C ALA A 136 -3.41 6.99 -10.81
N SER A 137 -2.58 6.24 -11.55
CA SER A 137 -1.11 6.34 -11.44
C SER A 137 -0.60 7.75 -11.74
N SER A 138 -1.08 8.38 -12.82
CA SER A 138 -0.71 9.74 -13.19
C SER A 138 -1.13 10.75 -12.13
N LEU A 139 -2.36 10.63 -11.60
CA LEU A 139 -2.86 11.49 -10.54
C LEU A 139 -2.01 11.41 -9.26
N ILE A 140 -1.70 10.19 -8.82
CA ILE A 140 -0.92 9.96 -7.59
C ILE A 140 0.52 10.45 -7.75
N ASN A 141 1.15 10.25 -8.92
CA ASN A 141 2.48 10.78 -9.20
C ASN A 141 2.53 12.32 -9.12
N ARG A 142 1.49 13.01 -9.60
CA ARG A 142 1.42 14.49 -9.45
C ARG A 142 1.31 14.93 -7.99
N CYS A 143 0.74 14.09 -7.13
CA CYS A 143 0.63 14.36 -5.70
C CYS A 143 1.92 14.05 -4.92
N GLN A 144 2.89 13.35 -5.51
CA GLN A 144 4.10 12.90 -4.81
C GLN A 144 4.85 14.07 -4.18
N LYS A 145 5.08 15.16 -4.92
CA LYS A 145 5.73 16.36 -4.38
C LYS A 145 5.00 16.94 -3.16
N ALA A 146 3.67 16.97 -3.19
CA ALA A 146 2.89 17.50 -2.07
C ALA A 146 2.98 16.60 -0.84
N VAL A 147 3.01 15.28 -1.03
CA VAL A 147 3.19 14.30 0.04
C VAL A 147 4.61 14.39 0.63
N ASP A 148 5.63 14.56 -0.22
CA ASP A 148 7.03 14.69 0.22
C ASP A 148 7.28 16.00 1.00
N GLU A 149 6.54 17.07 0.68
CA GLU A 149 6.50 18.34 1.42
C GLU A 149 5.58 18.30 2.66
N ASP A 150 5.10 17.11 3.05
CA ASP A 150 4.18 16.88 4.19
C ASP A 150 2.90 17.72 4.15
N LYS A 151 2.42 18.05 2.95
CA LYS A 151 1.14 18.75 2.78
C LYS A 151 -0.02 17.79 2.97
N LYS A 152 -1.12 18.30 3.54
CA LYS A 152 -2.37 17.55 3.71
C LYS A 152 -3.03 17.29 2.35
N VAL A 153 -2.80 16.10 1.77
CA VAL A 153 -3.46 15.66 0.54
C VAL A 153 -4.67 14.79 0.90
N LEU A 154 -5.87 15.32 0.70
CA LEU A 154 -7.13 14.62 0.93
C LEU A 154 -7.70 14.14 -0.41
N ILE A 155 -8.08 12.87 -0.49
CA ILE A 155 -8.61 12.27 -1.72
C ILE A 155 -9.95 11.58 -1.48
N GLY A 156 -10.83 11.66 -2.47
CA GLY A 156 -11.95 10.73 -2.62
C GLY A 156 -11.49 9.55 -3.47
N PHE A 157 -11.69 8.34 -2.96
CA PHE A 157 -11.11 7.14 -3.57
C PHE A 157 -12.13 6.00 -3.69
N ALA A 158 -11.87 5.11 -4.64
CA ALA A 158 -12.47 3.78 -4.71
C ALA A 158 -11.37 2.71 -4.69
N LEU A 159 -11.41 1.84 -3.68
CA LEU A 159 -10.55 0.69 -3.55
C LEU A 159 -11.28 -0.57 -4.01
N SER A 160 -10.55 -1.50 -4.61
CA SER A 160 -11.04 -2.84 -4.91
C SER A 160 -10.20 -3.92 -4.26
N ASN A 161 -10.80 -5.10 -4.13
CA ASN A 161 -10.15 -6.32 -3.65
C ASN A 161 -9.39 -6.11 -2.33
N PRO A 162 -10.06 -5.64 -1.26
CA PRO A 162 -9.47 -5.49 0.05
C PRO A 162 -9.03 -6.86 0.60
N SER A 163 -7.86 -6.92 1.21
CA SER A 163 -7.33 -8.10 1.88
C SER A 163 -6.61 -7.72 3.18
N THR A 164 -6.58 -8.63 4.13
CA THR A 164 -5.83 -8.49 5.38
C THR A 164 -4.55 -9.31 5.28
N ASP A 165 -3.43 -8.74 5.70
CA ASP A 165 -2.15 -9.44 5.80
C ASP A 165 -1.58 -9.30 7.21
N ILE A 166 -0.98 -10.36 7.74
CA ILE A 166 -0.33 -10.34 9.05
C ILE A 166 1.16 -10.25 8.82
N PHE A 167 1.78 -9.20 9.36
CA PHE A 167 3.22 -9.00 9.28
C PHE A 167 3.83 -8.86 10.66
N GLN A 168 5.04 -9.38 10.82
CA GLN A 168 5.80 -9.22 12.04
C GLN A 168 6.69 -7.98 11.94
N LEU A 169 6.67 -7.14 12.97
CA LEU A 169 7.63 -6.05 13.09
C LEU A 169 9.03 -6.66 13.23
N LYS A 170 9.94 -6.30 12.32
CA LYS A 170 11.32 -6.80 12.37
C LYS A 170 12.24 -5.95 13.24
N ASN A 171 11.89 -4.67 13.40
CA ASN A 171 12.76 -3.65 14.00
C ASN A 171 11.98 -2.80 15.01
N GLY A 172 12.69 -2.24 16.00
CA GLY A 172 12.14 -1.37 17.04
C GLY A 172 11.81 -2.11 18.33
N GLU A 173 11.27 -1.38 19.30
CA GLU A 173 10.89 -1.90 20.63
C GLU A 173 9.84 -3.02 20.55
N HIS A 174 8.99 -2.97 19.51
CA HIS A 174 7.94 -3.96 19.23
C HIS A 174 8.37 -5.03 18.22
N ALA A 175 9.67 -5.29 18.07
CA ALA A 175 10.14 -6.36 17.19
C ALA A 175 9.60 -7.73 17.65
N GLY A 176 9.09 -8.53 16.70
CA GLY A 176 8.43 -9.82 16.95
C GLY A 176 6.91 -9.75 17.11
N GLU A 177 6.32 -8.56 17.27
CA GLU A 177 4.86 -8.40 17.36
C GLU A 177 4.20 -8.61 15.99
N SER A 178 3.13 -9.41 15.95
CA SER A 178 2.31 -9.61 14.75
C SER A 178 1.26 -8.51 14.65
N ARG A 179 1.25 -7.77 13.54
CA ARG A 179 0.26 -6.73 13.25
C ARG A 179 -0.49 -7.05 11.96
N VAL A 180 -1.72 -6.55 11.89
CA VAL A 180 -2.57 -6.65 10.70
C VAL A 180 -2.37 -5.40 9.84
N SER A 181 -2.11 -5.60 8.56
CA SER A 181 -2.14 -4.58 7.51
C SER A 181 -3.35 -4.83 6.62
N LEU A 182 -4.09 -3.77 6.32
CA LEU A 182 -5.14 -3.80 5.31
C LEU A 182 -4.52 -3.42 3.97
N LYS A 183 -4.59 -4.34 3.01
CA LYS A 183 -4.14 -4.15 1.64
C LYS A 183 -5.33 -3.95 0.72
N ALA A 184 -5.18 -3.10 -0.28
CA ALA A 184 -6.21 -2.92 -1.31
C ALA A 184 -5.61 -2.40 -2.63
N ARG A 185 -6.45 -2.32 -3.66
CA ARG A 185 -6.07 -1.74 -4.96
C ARG A 185 -6.82 -0.46 -5.23
N LEU A 186 -6.13 0.65 -5.47
CA LEU A 186 -6.77 1.89 -5.89
C LEU A 186 -7.18 1.75 -7.36
N ILE A 187 -8.48 1.79 -7.62
CA ILE A 187 -9.02 1.67 -8.98
C ILE A 187 -9.50 3.02 -9.54
N LYS A 188 -9.87 3.97 -8.67
CA LYS A 188 -10.38 5.27 -9.08
C LYS A 188 -10.10 6.34 -8.03
N VAL A 189 -9.85 7.55 -8.49
CA VAL A 189 -9.78 8.77 -7.67
C VAL A 189 -10.92 9.67 -8.12
N ASP A 190 -11.84 9.98 -7.20
CA ASP A 190 -13.02 10.80 -7.49
C ASP A 190 -12.73 12.30 -7.40
N TRP A 191 -11.79 12.74 -6.57
CA TRP A 191 -11.31 14.12 -6.49
C TRP A 191 -10.06 14.19 -5.59
N ILE A 192 -9.30 15.28 -5.71
CA ILE A 192 -8.08 15.52 -4.91
C ILE A 192 -8.13 16.96 -4.38
N LYS A 193 -7.86 17.11 -3.08
CA LYS A 193 -7.62 18.39 -2.42
C LYS A 193 -6.23 18.40 -1.80
N ILE A 194 -5.51 19.50 -2.00
CA ILE A 194 -4.20 19.73 -1.36
C ILE A 194 -4.35 20.96 -0.47
N GLY A 195 -4.25 20.77 0.84
CA GLY A 195 -4.62 21.80 1.81
C GLY A 195 -6.10 22.17 1.69
N GLN A 196 -6.38 23.38 1.22
CA GLN A 196 -7.74 23.90 1.02
C GLN A 196 -8.16 23.95 -0.46
N GLU A 197 -7.23 23.74 -1.39
CA GLU A 197 -7.47 23.87 -2.82
C GLU A 197 -7.89 22.53 -3.45
N MET A 198 -8.93 22.55 -4.29
CA MET A 198 -9.35 21.40 -5.07
C MET A 198 -8.57 21.35 -6.39
N VAL A 199 -7.55 20.50 -6.44
CA VAL A 199 -6.58 20.43 -7.55
C VAL A 199 -7.07 19.51 -8.68
N TYR A 200 -7.96 18.57 -8.36
CA TYR A 200 -8.55 17.68 -9.37
C TYR A 200 -9.99 17.31 -9.02
N LYS A 201 -10.85 17.40 -10.02
CA LYS A 201 -12.21 16.86 -10.03
C LYS A 201 -12.48 16.38 -11.46
N PRO A 202 -12.84 15.10 -11.68
CA PRO A 202 -13.23 14.62 -12.98
C PRO A 202 -14.51 15.36 -13.41
N GLU A 203 -14.54 15.80 -14.66
CA GLU A 203 -15.79 16.24 -15.29
C GLU A 203 -16.72 15.03 -15.33
N ARG A 204 -17.75 15.08 -14.50
CA ARG A 204 -18.64 13.96 -14.27
C ARG A 204 -19.54 13.81 -15.50
N SER A 205 -19.24 12.86 -16.38
CA SER A 205 -20.20 12.35 -17.38
C SER A 205 -21.25 11.45 -16.69
N ASP A 206 -22.00 11.99 -15.74
CA ASP A 206 -23.18 11.32 -15.20
C ASP A 206 -24.40 11.81 -15.98
N ALA A 207 -24.68 11.16 -17.11
CA ALA A 207 -26.07 11.02 -17.52
C ALA A 207 -26.69 9.94 -16.62
N PRO A 208 -27.65 10.26 -15.74
CA PRO A 208 -28.41 9.22 -15.07
C PRO A 208 -29.24 8.46 -16.13
N PRO A 209 -29.34 7.12 -16.10
CA PRO A 209 -30.44 6.47 -16.78
C PRO A 209 -31.73 6.97 -16.12
N ALA A 210 -32.51 7.76 -16.87
CA ALA A 210 -33.86 8.11 -16.47
C ALA A 210 -34.69 6.82 -16.44
N GLN A 211 -35.11 6.41 -15.23
CA GLN A 211 -36.30 5.58 -15.07
C GLN A 211 -37.15 6.15 -13.96
N SER A 212 -38.18 6.86 -14.40
CA SER A 212 -39.41 7.15 -13.68
C SER A 212 -40.07 5.83 -13.24
N GLY A 213 -40.36 5.70 -11.96
CA GLY A 213 -41.14 4.59 -11.41
C GLY A 213 -41.64 4.97 -10.02
N SER A 214 -42.96 5.08 -9.89
CA SER A 214 -43.72 5.47 -8.70
C SER A 214 -43.32 4.70 -7.43
N GLU A 215 -43.17 5.44 -6.32
CA GLU A 215 -42.96 4.91 -4.96
C GLU A 215 -44.24 4.22 -4.43
N GLN A 216 -44.16 2.92 -4.17
CA GLN A 216 -45.02 2.21 -3.21
C GLN A 216 -44.13 1.72 -2.06
N ALA A 217 -44.53 2.00 -0.82
CA ALA A 217 -43.81 1.57 0.38
C ALA A 217 -43.90 0.04 0.56
N PRO A 218 -42.83 -0.65 1.02
CA PRO A 218 -42.87 -2.09 1.25
C PRO A 218 -43.62 -2.42 2.55
N SER A 219 -44.59 -3.34 2.47
CA SER A 219 -45.18 -4.01 3.63
C SER A 219 -44.49 -5.37 3.82
N TYR A 220 -43.83 -5.59 4.96
CA TYR A 220 -43.15 -6.85 5.27
C TYR A 220 -44.08 -7.83 5.99
N ALA A 221 -43.86 -9.14 5.77
CA ALA A 221 -44.55 -10.19 6.50
C ALA A 221 -44.05 -10.29 7.95
N ASP A 222 -44.89 -10.81 8.85
CA ASP A 222 -44.68 -10.81 10.31
C ASP A 222 -43.49 -11.66 10.80
N ASN A 223 -42.98 -12.58 9.97
CA ASN A 223 -41.71 -13.29 10.17
C ASN A 223 -40.81 -13.11 8.95
N SER A 224 -40.57 -11.82 8.66
CA SER A 224 -39.75 -11.20 7.61
C SER A 224 -38.63 -12.02 6.95
N PHE A 225 -38.21 -11.56 5.76
CA PHE A 225 -36.94 -10.81 5.63
C PHE A 225 -37.19 -9.56 4.78
#